data_AF-A0A7G3FPR1-F1
#
_entry.id   AF-A0A7G3FPR1-F1
#
_cell.length_a   1.000
_cell.length_b   1.000
_cell.length_c   1.000
_cell.angle_alpha   90.00
_cell.angle_beta   90.00
_cell.angle_gamma   90.00
#
_symmetry.space_group_name_H-M   'P 1'
#
loop_
_entity.id
_entity.type
_entity.pdbx_description
1 polymer ?
#
loop_
_entity_poly.entity_id
_entity_poly.type
_entity_poly.pdbx_seq_one_letter_code
_entity_poly.pdbx_strand_id
1 'polypeptide(L)'
;MKKLVLSLFVIAAVCCLGSSLQAQSDNDVERIDYLVVVANSTNKAENEKVLDQMKKKFKDAGMHYDESSKQYYVYIEKYYSKSGVDYAVWWHKKENRDLPKVWAKPVPVETN
;
A
#
# COMPACT_ATOMS: atom_id res chain seq x y z
N MET A 1 37.08 -25.75 38.86
CA MET A 1 35.88 -26.34 39.52
C MET A 1 35.02 -26.97 38.42
N LYS A 2 35.15 -28.28 38.21
CA LYS A 2 34.13 -29.34 38.46
C LYS A 2 32.76 -29.12 37.75
N LYS A 3 32.67 -29.74 36.57
CA LYS A 3 31.59 -30.57 35.97
C LYS A 3 30.09 -30.22 36.19
N LEU A 4 29.40 -30.16 35.03
CA LEU A 4 28.12 -30.80 34.64
C LEU A 4 26.88 -30.55 35.54
N VAL A 5 25.76 -30.13 34.93
CA VAL A 5 24.50 -30.91 34.88
C VAL A 5 23.61 -30.36 33.75
N LEU A 6 23.29 -31.24 32.79
CA LEU A 6 22.17 -31.17 31.87
C LEU A 6 20.84 -31.18 32.65
N SER A 7 19.87 -30.35 32.29
CA SER A 7 18.46 -30.64 32.53
C SER A 7 17.67 -30.47 31.24
N LEU A 8 17.52 -31.59 30.54
CA LEU A 8 16.51 -31.84 29.51
C LEU A 8 15.30 -32.47 30.22
N PHE A 9 14.13 -31.84 30.17
CA PHE A 9 12.80 -32.47 30.34
C PHE A 9 11.83 -31.61 29.51
N VAL A 10 11.50 -31.98 28.27
CA VAL A 10 10.53 -33.00 27.82
C VAL A 10 9.08 -32.56 28.04
N ILE A 11 8.50 -32.02 26.96
CA ILE A 11 7.22 -32.41 26.32
C ILE A 11 6.02 -32.67 27.23
N ALA A 12 4.99 -31.82 27.13
CA ALA A 12 3.62 -32.21 26.73
C ALA A 12 2.58 -31.13 27.13
N ALA A 13 2.11 -30.36 26.15
CA ALA A 13 0.73 -29.85 26.11
C ALA A 13 0.35 -29.57 24.65
N VAL A 14 0.40 -30.65 23.86
CA VAL A 14 -0.44 -30.79 22.66
C VAL A 14 -1.90 -30.86 23.14
N CYS A 15 -2.81 -30.37 22.30
CA CYS A 15 -4.27 -30.32 22.47
C CYS A 15 -4.85 -29.06 23.11
N CYS A 16 -4.63 -27.91 22.45
CA CYS A 16 -5.74 -26.99 22.17
C CYS A 16 -5.80 -26.74 20.65
N LEU A 17 -5.89 -27.81 19.86
CA LEU A 17 -6.50 -27.76 18.53
C LEU A 17 -8.02 -27.61 18.72
N GLY A 18 -8.42 -26.50 19.34
CA GLY A 18 -9.72 -25.91 19.08
C GLY A 18 -9.57 -25.15 17.79
N SER A 19 -9.58 -25.86 16.66
CA SER A 19 -9.89 -25.24 15.39
C SER A 19 -11.34 -24.76 15.49
N SER A 20 -11.55 -23.61 16.12
CA SER A 20 -12.56 -22.70 15.62
C SER A 20 -12.07 -22.32 14.22
N LEU A 21 -12.36 -23.20 13.26
CA LEU A 21 -12.63 -22.81 11.89
C LEU A 21 -13.91 -21.98 11.98
N GLN A 22 -13.79 -20.80 12.58
CA GLN A 22 -14.69 -19.71 12.33
C GLN A 22 -14.40 -19.44 10.87
N ALA A 23 -15.24 -20.01 10.00
CA ALA A 23 -15.44 -19.50 8.68
C ALA A 23 -15.58 -18.00 8.89
N GLN A 24 -14.50 -17.26 8.58
CA GLN A 24 -14.54 -15.82 8.51
C GLN A 24 -15.64 -15.60 7.48
N SER A 25 -16.82 -15.21 7.99
CA SER A 25 -17.87 -14.70 7.15
C SER A 25 -17.20 -13.73 6.20
N ASP A 26 -17.48 -13.87 4.90
CA ASP A 26 -17.25 -12.84 3.90
C ASP A 26 -17.79 -11.52 4.48
N ASN A 27 -16.95 -10.83 5.24
CA ASN A 27 -17.11 -9.42 5.43
C ASN A 27 -16.76 -8.89 4.05
N ASP A 28 -17.71 -8.18 3.46
CA ASP A 28 -17.48 -7.23 2.38
C ASP A 28 -16.43 -6.22 2.85
N VAL A 29 -15.17 -6.66 2.93
CA VAL A 29 -14.03 -5.80 3.20
C VAL A 29 -13.90 -4.98 1.95
N GLU A 30 -14.44 -3.77 2.01
CA GLU A 30 -14.32 -2.77 0.97
C GLU A 30 -12.83 -2.72 0.56
N ARG A 31 -12.56 -3.17 -0.66
CA ARG A 31 -11.18 -3.26 -1.14
C ARG A 31 -10.69 -1.84 -1.35
N ILE A 32 -9.64 -1.46 -0.64
CA ILE A 32 -9.00 -0.15 -0.80
C ILE A 32 -7.72 -0.34 -1.62
N ASP A 33 -7.69 0.29 -2.78
CA ASP A 33 -6.47 0.46 -3.55
C ASP A 33 -5.73 1.72 -3.06
N TYR A 34 -4.42 1.77 -3.25
CA TYR A 34 -3.58 2.89 -2.85
C TYR A 34 -2.75 3.37 -4.02
N LEU A 35 -2.70 4.69 -4.21
CA LEU A 35 -1.92 5.33 -5.26
C LEU A 35 -0.70 6.05 -4.66
N VAL A 36 0.46 5.92 -5.31
CA VAL A 36 1.62 6.79 -5.05
C VAL A 36 1.45 8.05 -5.90
N VAL A 37 1.01 9.14 -5.28
CA VAL A 37 0.66 10.40 -5.94
C VAL A 37 1.83 11.36 -5.94
N VAL A 38 2.01 12.07 -7.06
CA VAL A 38 3.06 13.07 -7.24
C VAL A 38 2.56 14.49 -7.50
N ALA A 39 1.31 14.64 -7.96
CA ALA A 39 0.68 15.93 -8.16
C ALA A 39 -0.85 15.82 -8.06
N ASN A 40 -1.50 16.93 -7.73
CA ASN A 40 -2.95 17.04 -7.75
C ASN A 40 -3.37 18.46 -8.14
N SER A 41 -4.48 18.59 -8.87
CA SER A 41 -5.08 19.87 -9.24
C SER A 41 -6.56 19.65 -9.56
N THR A 42 -7.38 20.69 -9.37
CA THR A 42 -8.76 20.71 -9.88
C THR A 42 -8.80 20.91 -11.39
N ASN A 43 -7.73 21.44 -11.98
CA ASN A 43 -7.58 21.62 -13.42
C ASN A 43 -6.86 20.42 -14.05
N LYS A 44 -7.61 19.64 -14.84
CA LYS A 44 -7.08 18.45 -15.52
C LYS A 44 -5.87 18.75 -16.41
N ALA A 45 -5.90 19.87 -17.15
CA ALA A 45 -4.85 20.22 -18.11
C ALA A 45 -3.50 20.54 -17.44
N GLU A 46 -3.50 21.04 -16.19
CA GLU A 46 -2.26 21.24 -15.42
C GLU A 46 -1.61 19.91 -15.08
N ASN A 47 -2.43 18.93 -14.67
CA ASN A 47 -1.98 17.60 -14.32
C ASN A 47 -1.57 16.76 -15.53
N GLU A 48 -2.14 17.00 -16.71
CA GLU A 48 -1.74 16.31 -17.95
C GLU A 48 -0.26 16.56 -18.27
N LYS A 49 0.23 17.78 -18.05
CA LYS A 49 1.66 18.11 -18.23
C LYS A 49 2.57 17.31 -17.28
N VAL A 50 2.16 17.14 -16.03
CA VAL A 50 2.90 16.34 -15.04
C VAL A 50 2.84 14.86 -15.42
N LEU A 51 1.67 14.36 -15.82
CA LEU A 51 1.50 12.98 -16.25
C LEU A 51 2.40 12.62 -17.43
N ASP A 52 2.49 13.49 -18.44
CA ASP A 52 3.35 13.27 -19.62
C ASP A 52 4.84 13.20 -19.25
N GLN A 53 5.27 13.93 -18.21
CA GLN A 53 6.62 13.82 -17.68
C GLN A 53 6.81 12.50 -16.93
N MET A 54 5.84 12.11 -16.10
CA MET A 54 5.93 10.88 -15.30
C MET A 54 5.92 9.62 -16.18
N LYS A 55 5.11 9.58 -17.25
CA LYS A 55 5.06 8.44 -18.19
C LYS A 55 6.39 8.13 -18.88
N LYS A 56 7.33 9.08 -18.92
CA LYS A 56 8.68 8.85 -19.45
C LYS A 56 9.55 8.00 -18.52
N LYS A 57 9.21 7.94 -17.23
CA LYS A 57 9.99 7.27 -16.18
C LYS A 57 9.24 6.12 -15.52
N PHE A 58 7.92 6.26 -15.36
CA PHE A 58 7.06 5.33 -14.63
C PHE A 58 6.01 4.79 -15.60
N LYS A 59 6.11 3.49 -15.90
CA LYS A 59 5.21 2.80 -16.83
C LYS A 59 3.75 2.84 -16.38
N ASP A 60 3.54 2.75 -15.07
CA ASP A 60 2.21 2.66 -14.47
C ASP A 60 1.63 4.04 -14.11
N ALA A 61 2.28 5.13 -14.56
CA ALA A 61 1.80 6.47 -14.31
C ALA A 61 0.43 6.73 -14.95
N GLY A 62 -0.48 7.29 -14.16
CA GLY A 62 -1.85 7.55 -14.55
C GLY A 62 -2.44 8.75 -13.83
N MET A 63 -3.71 9.00 -14.09
CA MET A 63 -4.47 10.05 -13.44
C MET A 63 -5.77 9.47 -12.89
N HIS A 64 -6.03 9.70 -11.62
CA HIS A 64 -7.27 9.32 -10.94
C HIS A 64 -8.05 10.58 -10.61
N TYR A 65 -9.33 10.62 -10.99
CA TYR A 65 -10.23 11.69 -10.58
C TYR A 65 -11.02 11.23 -9.36
N ASP A 66 -10.96 12.01 -8.29
CA ASP A 66 -11.65 11.74 -7.03
C ASP A 66 -12.85 12.68 -6.93
N GLU A 67 -14.06 12.12 -7.03
CA GLU A 67 -15.30 12.90 -7.00
C GLU A 67 -15.51 13.59 -5.64
N SER A 68 -15.05 12.98 -4.54
CA SER A 68 -15.25 13.53 -3.19
C SER A 68 -14.49 14.84 -2.98
N SER A 69 -13.30 14.94 -3.58
CA SER A 69 -12.43 16.12 -3.48
C SER A 69 -12.46 17.00 -4.73
N LYS A 70 -13.12 16.55 -5.80
CA LYS A 70 -13.16 17.18 -7.14
C LYS A 70 -11.76 17.49 -7.67
N GLN A 71 -10.84 16.56 -7.47
CA GLN A 71 -9.44 16.72 -7.85
C GLN A 71 -8.96 15.58 -8.72
N TYR A 72 -8.12 15.94 -9.68
CA TYR A 72 -7.32 14.99 -10.42
C TYR A 72 -6.03 14.73 -9.65
N TYR A 73 -5.65 13.48 -9.52
CA TYR A 73 -4.43 13.01 -8.86
C TYR A 73 -3.56 12.28 -9.87
N VAL A 74 -2.36 12.80 -10.13
CA VAL A 74 -1.35 12.12 -10.94
C VAL A 74 -0.60 11.15 -10.04
N TYR A 75 -0.64 9.87 -10.38
CA TYR A 75 0.05 8.82 -9.66
C TYR A 75 1.09 8.13 -10.54
N ILE A 76 2.08 7.50 -9.92
CA ILE A 76 3.16 6.77 -10.60
C ILE A 76 3.07 5.26 -10.41
N GLU A 77 2.46 4.80 -9.32
CA GLU A 77 2.32 3.38 -8.98
C GLU A 77 1.01 3.13 -8.20
N LYS A 78 0.54 1.86 -8.21
CA LYS A 78 -0.68 1.40 -7.54
C LYS A 78 -0.38 0.18 -6.67
N TYR A 79 -0.95 0.16 -5.47
CA TYR A 79 -0.75 -0.87 -4.46
C TYR A 79 -2.08 -1.34 -3.87
N TYR A 80 -2.12 -2.60 -3.42
CA TYR A 80 -3.30 -3.22 -2.80
C TYR A 80 -3.17 -3.38 -1.28
N SER A 81 -2.15 -2.77 -0.68
CA SER A 81 -1.92 -2.79 0.76
C SER A 81 -1.32 -1.47 1.23
N LYS A 82 -1.70 -1.06 2.45
CA LYS A 82 -1.19 0.16 3.08
C LYS A 82 0.33 0.09 3.32
N SER A 83 0.83 -1.04 3.81
CA SER A 83 2.26 -1.22 4.07
C SER A 83 3.10 -1.14 2.78
N GLY A 84 2.58 -1.67 1.67
CA GLY A 84 3.23 -1.57 0.36
C GLY A 84 3.36 -0.12 -0.12
N VAL A 85 2.26 0.64 -0.09
CA VAL A 85 2.30 2.05 -0.54
C VAL A 85 3.15 2.93 0.39
N ASP A 86 3.13 2.68 1.71
CA ASP A 86 3.94 3.45 2.67
C ASP A 86 5.44 3.25 2.41
N TYR A 87 5.85 2.00 2.14
CA TYR A 87 7.22 1.69 1.76
C TYR A 87 7.60 2.36 0.42
N ALA A 88 6.73 2.28 -0.58
CA ALA A 88 6.97 2.88 -1.89
C ALA A 88 7.13 4.41 -1.79
N VAL A 89 6.27 5.09 -1.03
CA VAL A 89 6.38 6.53 -0.76
C VAL A 89 7.71 6.88 -0.10
N TRP A 90 8.13 6.12 0.92
CA TRP A 90 9.43 6.31 1.55
C TRP A 90 10.58 6.11 0.55
N TRP A 91 10.53 5.05 -0.24
CA TRP A 91 11.56 4.73 -1.22
C TRP A 91 11.68 5.81 -2.30
N HIS A 92 10.57 6.28 -2.87
CA HIS A 92 10.57 7.38 -3.85
C HIS A 92 11.09 8.68 -3.26
N LYS A 93 10.74 9.03 -2.01
CA LYS A 93 11.31 10.21 -1.33
C LYS A 93 12.83 10.11 -1.16
N LYS A 94 13.36 8.89 -1.01
CA LYS A 94 14.78 8.66 -0.80
C LYS A 94 15.57 8.64 -2.12
N GLU A 95 15.08 7.90 -3.10
CA GLU A 95 15.80 7.55 -4.33
C GLU A 95 15.41 8.42 -5.54
N ASN A 96 14.19 8.98 -5.57
CA ASN A 96 13.67 9.81 -6.67
C ASN A 96 13.48 11.26 -6.23
N ARG A 97 14.59 11.92 -5.89
CA ARG A 97 14.60 13.28 -5.29
C ARG A 97 14.12 14.39 -6.23
N ASP A 98 14.03 14.10 -7.52
CA ASP A 98 13.50 15.01 -8.54
C ASP A 98 11.96 15.02 -8.61
N LEU A 99 11.30 14.10 -7.90
CA LEU A 99 9.84 14.14 -7.78
C LEU A 99 9.42 15.35 -6.91
N PRO A 100 8.47 16.17 -7.38
CA PRO A 100 8.10 17.42 -6.70
C PRO A 100 7.49 17.19 -5.31
N LYS A 101 6.66 16.16 -5.18
CA LYS A 101 6.03 15.70 -3.94
C LYS A 101 5.66 14.23 -4.11
N VAL A 102 5.64 13.46 -3.02
CA VAL A 102 5.24 12.05 -3.04
C VAL A 102 4.43 11.71 -1.80
N TRP A 103 3.24 11.12 -1.97
CA TRP A 103 2.41 10.65 -0.85
C TRP A 103 1.46 9.53 -1.29
N ALA A 104 0.90 8.82 -0.31
CA ALA A 104 -0.10 7.78 -0.56
C ALA A 104 -1.52 8.40 -0.56
N LYS A 105 -2.36 7.99 -1.52
CA LYS A 105 -3.79 8.32 -1.56
C LYS A 105 -4.60 7.03 -1.58
N PRO A 106 -5.44 6.75 -0.56
CA PRO A 106 -6.39 5.65 -0.62
C PRO A 106 -7.51 5.95 -1.63
N VAL A 107 -7.90 4.93 -2.37
CA VAL A 107 -8.96 4.93 -3.38
C VAL A 107 -9.85 3.71 -3.12
N PRO A 108 -11.05 3.89 -2.56
CA PRO A 108 -12.02 2.80 -2.45
C PRO A 108 -12.31 2.21 -3.82
N VAL A 109 -12.32 0.88 -3.93
CA VAL A 109 -12.70 0.19 -5.16
C VAL A 109 -14.20 -0.03 -5.10
N GLU A 110 -14.94 0.54 -6.05
CA GLU A 110 -16.36 0.23 -6.19
C GLU A 110 -16.53 -1.27 -6.48
N THR A 111 -17.16 -1.99 -5.56
CA THR A 111 -17.66 -3.34 -5.79
C THR A 111 -18.94 -3.21 -6.62
N ASN A 112 -18.87 -3.60 -7.90
CA ASN A 112 -20.05 -3.70 -8.79
C ASN A 112 -21.08 -4.69 -8.27
#